data_AF-A0A6S7EM70-F1
#
_entry.id   AF-A0A6S7EM70-F1
#
_cell.length_a   1.000
_cell.length_b   1.000
_cell.length_c   1.000
_cell.angle_alpha   90.00
_cell.angle_beta   90.00
_cell.angle_gamma   90.00
#
_symmetry.space_group_name_H-M   'P 1'
#
loop_
_entity.id
_entity.type
_entity.pdbx_description
1 polymer ?
#
loop_
_entity_poly.entity_id
_entity_poly.type
_entity_poly.pdbx_seq_one_letter_code
_entity_poly.pdbx_strand_id
1 'polypeptide(L)'
;MTALLTMLALATGNAAAFELSCFYSDKTDEGVFDNAEHCAREEGGGIVFNPDILRRMRFGSDGLAPAAVAGWRWVRPDGRSVSVITYDNGPDEFEEGLARGRRPEGMAYYDKQLNLALATSYAWAEPFSGGLAAVCSHCVSVPDGEHSVMVGGDWGAIDRKGALALPLRPDATSLRRDLEAARKR
;
A
#
# COMPACT_ATOMS: atom_id res chain seq x y z
N MET A 1 -26.64 -29.28 52.02
CA MET A 1 -25.26 -28.76 51.92
C MET A 1 -24.81 -28.88 50.47
N THR A 2 -25.10 -27.86 49.67
CA THR A 2 -24.73 -27.79 48.25
C THR A 2 -23.59 -26.77 48.14
N ALA A 3 -22.38 -27.25 47.89
CA ALA A 3 -21.25 -26.39 47.56
C ALA A 3 -21.13 -26.37 46.03
N LEU A 4 -21.62 -25.28 45.42
CA LEU A 4 -21.37 -24.98 44.01
C LEU A 4 -19.93 -24.48 43.90
N LEU A 5 -19.03 -25.31 43.37
CA LEU A 5 -17.72 -24.84 42.90
C LEU A 5 -17.93 -24.11 41.57
N THR A 6 -17.91 -22.78 41.61
CA THR A 6 -17.70 -21.95 40.41
C THR A 6 -16.26 -22.12 39.95
N MET A 7 -16.05 -22.92 38.89
CA MET A 7 -14.81 -22.87 38.12
C MET A 7 -14.74 -21.52 37.41
N LEU A 8 -13.87 -20.64 37.90
CA LEU A 8 -13.48 -19.44 37.18
C LEU A 8 -12.55 -19.88 36.05
N ALA A 9 -13.08 -19.99 34.84
CA ALA A 9 -12.26 -20.16 33.65
C ALA A 9 -11.43 -18.89 33.46
N LEU A 10 -10.15 -18.93 33.82
CA LEU A 10 -9.16 -17.98 33.35
C LEU A 10 -9.06 -18.21 31.84
N ALA A 11 -9.81 -17.42 31.07
CA ALA A 11 -9.50 -17.22 29.67
C ALA A 11 -8.10 -16.60 29.64
N THR A 12 -7.08 -17.42 29.42
CA THR A 12 -5.79 -16.96 28.93
C THR A 12 -6.08 -16.40 27.54
N GLY A 13 -6.54 -15.16 27.48
CA GLY A 13 -6.55 -14.38 26.26
C GLY A 13 -5.11 -14.31 25.83
N ASN A 14 -4.70 -15.23 24.97
CA ASN A 14 -3.43 -15.15 24.28
C ASN A 14 -3.55 -13.83 23.52
N ALA A 15 -2.81 -12.81 23.95
CA ALA A 15 -2.60 -11.64 23.11
C ALA A 15 -2.06 -12.23 21.81
N ALA A 16 -2.89 -12.28 20.76
CA ALA A 16 -2.62 -13.08 19.58
C ALA A 16 -1.21 -12.79 19.12
N ALA A 17 -0.37 -13.83 19.11
CA ALA A 17 1.05 -13.67 18.85
C ALA A 17 1.24 -13.08 17.45
N PHE A 18 2.40 -12.48 17.23
CA PHE A 18 2.77 -12.05 15.89
C PHE A 18 3.02 -13.31 15.06
N GLU A 19 2.04 -13.73 14.26
CA GLU A 19 2.11 -14.97 13.47
C GLU A 19 2.74 -14.78 12.09
N LEU A 20 2.80 -13.52 11.61
CA LEU A 20 3.31 -13.21 10.28
C LEU A 20 4.81 -12.95 10.32
N SER A 21 5.52 -13.57 9.38
CA SER A 21 6.88 -13.15 9.03
C SER A 21 6.85 -11.92 8.12
N CYS A 22 7.92 -11.14 8.15
CA CYS A 22 8.13 -10.04 7.21
C CYS A 22 9.57 -9.96 6.73
N PHE A 23 9.78 -9.26 5.62
CA PHE A 23 11.10 -8.80 5.21
C PHE A 23 11.23 -7.30 5.46
N TYR A 24 12.33 -6.88 6.09
CA TYR A 24 12.64 -5.46 6.34
C TYR A 24 14.15 -5.26 6.46
N SER A 25 14.61 -4.01 6.37
CA SER A 25 16.01 -3.69 6.66
C SER A 25 16.21 -3.37 8.14
N ASP A 26 17.07 -4.12 8.83
CA ASP A 26 17.50 -3.75 10.16
C ASP A 26 18.46 -2.54 10.11
N LYS A 27 18.43 -1.72 11.14
CA LYS A 27 19.38 -0.63 11.34
C LYS A 27 20.80 -1.11 11.66
N THR A 28 20.98 -2.36 12.08
CA THR A 28 22.32 -2.94 12.33
C THR A 28 22.95 -3.52 11.08
N ASP A 29 22.16 -3.89 10.09
CA ASP A 29 22.64 -4.57 8.89
C ASP A 29 22.86 -3.58 7.73
N GLU A 30 23.75 -3.91 6.80
CA GLU A 30 24.18 -3.04 5.68
C GLU A 30 23.11 -2.89 4.57
N GLY A 31 21.84 -2.73 4.95
CA GLY A 31 20.72 -2.54 4.02
C GLY A 31 20.21 -3.85 3.39
N VAL A 32 20.55 -5.00 3.96
CA VAL A 32 19.98 -6.29 3.57
C VAL A 32 18.54 -6.37 4.07
N PHE A 33 17.64 -6.95 3.26
CA PHE A 33 16.28 -7.29 3.69
C PHE A 33 16.31 -8.65 4.38
N ASP A 34 16.09 -8.64 5.68
CA ASP A 34 16.12 -9.85 6.50
C ASP A 34 14.71 -10.37 6.76
N ASN A 35 14.58 -11.69 6.74
CA ASN A 35 13.35 -12.35 7.18
C ASN A 35 13.29 -12.35 8.72
N ALA A 36 12.23 -11.80 9.28
CA ALA A 36 11.92 -11.95 10.69
C ALA A 36 10.61 -12.72 10.87
N GLU A 37 10.71 -13.84 11.58
CA GLU A 37 9.56 -14.50 12.20
C GLU A 37 8.97 -13.61 13.30
N HIS A 38 7.70 -13.82 13.61
CA HIS A 38 6.97 -13.05 14.62
C HIS A 38 7.01 -11.53 14.41
N CYS A 39 6.97 -11.10 13.15
CA CYS A 39 7.11 -9.70 12.77
C CYS A 39 5.81 -8.92 12.88
N ALA A 40 4.68 -9.52 12.55
CA ALA A 40 3.41 -8.81 12.45
C ALA A 40 2.22 -9.73 12.71
N ARG A 41 1.05 -9.12 12.89
CA ARG A 41 -0.24 -9.82 12.88
C ARG A 41 -1.26 -9.03 12.08
N GLU A 42 -2.27 -9.73 11.57
CA GLU A 42 -3.46 -9.08 11.04
C GLU A 42 -4.39 -8.70 12.19
N GLU A 43 -4.89 -7.47 12.16
CA GLU A 43 -5.86 -6.98 13.13
C GLU A 43 -6.76 -5.92 12.48
N GLY A 44 -8.08 -6.10 12.58
CA GLY A 44 -9.04 -5.14 12.03
C GLY A 44 -8.92 -4.91 10.52
N GLY A 45 -8.41 -5.89 9.76
CA GLY A 45 -8.15 -5.76 8.32
C GLY A 45 -6.87 -4.98 7.97
N GLY A 46 -6.04 -4.67 8.96
CA GLY A 46 -4.73 -4.04 8.79
C GLY A 46 -3.60 -4.90 9.35
N ILE A 47 -2.37 -4.36 9.28
CA ILE A 47 -1.16 -4.98 9.83
C ILE A 47 -0.71 -4.21 11.07
N VAL A 48 -0.51 -4.94 12.17
CA VAL A 48 0.14 -4.44 13.38
C VAL A 48 1.51 -5.09 13.49
N PHE A 49 2.56 -4.29 13.49
CA PHE A 49 3.94 -4.76 13.64
C PHE A 49 4.29 -5.06 15.10
N ASN A 50 5.13 -6.05 15.29
CA ASN A 50 5.79 -6.34 16.56
C ASN A 50 6.62 -5.11 16.97
N PRO A 51 6.36 -4.51 18.16
CA PRO A 51 7.10 -3.33 18.62
C PRO A 51 8.61 -3.51 18.67
N ASP A 52 9.09 -4.74 18.91
CA ASP A 52 10.53 -5.02 18.99
C ASP A 52 11.17 -5.02 17.60
N ILE A 53 10.49 -5.56 16.60
CA ILE A 53 10.91 -5.50 15.20
C ILE A 53 10.81 -4.05 14.68
N LEU A 54 9.72 -3.35 14.98
CA LEU A 54 9.52 -1.97 14.58
C LEU A 54 10.64 -1.04 15.08
N ARG A 55 11.14 -1.24 16.31
CA ARG A 55 12.28 -0.48 16.87
C ARG A 55 13.63 -0.79 16.21
N ARG A 56 13.73 -1.90 15.50
CA ARG A 56 14.93 -2.34 14.77
C ARG A 56 14.92 -1.89 13.31
N MET A 57 13.74 -1.66 12.74
CA MET A 57 13.60 -1.16 11.36
C MET A 57 14.46 0.08 11.11
N ARG A 58 15.13 0.08 9.94
CA ARG A 58 15.85 1.23 9.41
C ARG A 58 14.85 2.15 8.71
N PHE A 59 14.59 3.31 9.32
CA PHE A 59 13.80 4.37 8.69
C PHE A 59 14.70 5.33 7.91
N GLY A 60 14.24 5.74 6.73
CA GLY A 60 14.86 6.77 5.91
C GLY A 60 14.73 8.16 6.53
N SER A 61 15.33 9.16 5.87
CA SER A 61 15.26 10.57 6.28
C SER A 61 13.85 11.16 6.21
N ASP A 62 12.95 10.52 5.46
CA ASP A 62 11.52 10.82 5.37
C ASP A 62 10.69 10.16 6.50
N GLY A 63 11.32 9.39 7.37
CA GLY A 63 10.67 8.68 8.47
C GLY A 63 9.85 7.48 8.02
N LEU A 64 10.16 6.90 6.86
CA LEU A 64 9.52 5.70 6.33
C LEU A 64 10.50 4.55 6.21
N ALA A 65 10.00 3.33 6.38
CA ALA A 65 10.74 2.09 6.13
C ALA A 65 9.93 1.20 5.17
N PRO A 66 10.58 0.56 4.18
CA PRO A 66 9.95 -0.48 3.39
C PRO A 66 9.86 -1.78 4.21
N ALA A 67 8.73 -2.48 4.13
CA ALA A 67 8.61 -3.84 4.65
C ALA A 67 7.67 -4.68 3.78
N ALA A 68 7.98 -5.96 3.61
CA ALA A 68 7.11 -6.91 2.92
C ALA A 68 6.40 -7.81 3.94
N VAL A 69 5.09 -7.63 4.09
CA VAL A 69 4.19 -8.49 4.88
C VAL A 69 2.79 -8.38 4.29
N ALA A 70 2.27 -9.51 3.78
CA ALA A 70 1.08 -9.54 2.94
C ALA A 70 1.15 -8.53 1.76
N GLY A 71 2.31 -8.47 1.11
CA GLY A 71 2.65 -7.47 0.09
C GLY A 71 3.59 -6.38 0.59
N TRP A 72 4.03 -5.49 -0.30
CA TRP A 72 4.88 -4.36 0.05
C TRP A 72 4.12 -3.26 0.77
N ARG A 73 4.78 -2.66 1.76
CA ARG A 73 4.22 -1.61 2.61
C ARG A 73 5.24 -0.52 2.88
N TRP A 74 4.75 0.70 3.01
CA TRP A 74 5.45 1.76 3.73
C TRP A 74 5.07 1.70 5.21
N VAL A 75 6.06 1.82 6.09
CA VAL A 75 5.90 1.74 7.55
C VAL A 75 6.47 2.98 8.22
N ARG A 76 5.78 3.50 9.24
CA ARG A 76 6.23 4.61 10.08
C ARG A 76 6.71 4.11 11.45
N PRO A 77 7.55 4.90 12.17
CA PRO A 77 8.01 4.56 13.52
C PRO A 77 6.89 4.40 14.56
N ASP A 78 5.73 5.02 14.34
CA ASP A 78 4.53 4.87 15.18
C ASP A 78 3.74 3.57 14.88
N GLY A 79 4.25 2.73 13.98
CA GLY A 79 3.66 1.45 13.59
C GLY A 79 2.60 1.56 12.51
N ARG A 80 2.20 2.78 12.09
CA ARG A 80 1.29 2.95 10.96
C ARG A 80 1.94 2.38 9.70
N SER A 81 1.16 1.61 8.94
CA SER A 81 1.59 1.09 7.65
C SER A 81 0.46 1.04 6.64
N VAL A 82 0.80 1.22 5.37
CA VAL A 82 -0.14 1.10 4.25
C VAL A 82 0.41 0.13 3.22
N SER A 83 -0.46 -0.74 2.69
CA SER A 83 -0.11 -1.57 1.54
C SER A 83 -0.07 -0.72 0.29
N VAL A 84 0.98 -0.89 -0.50
CA VAL A 84 1.20 -0.15 -1.74
C VAL A 84 1.40 -1.10 -2.91
N ILE A 85 1.37 -0.55 -4.12
CA ILE A 85 1.76 -1.27 -5.31
C ILE A 85 3.23 -1.74 -5.18
N THR A 86 3.54 -2.92 -5.68
CA THR A 86 4.92 -3.39 -5.82
C THR A 86 5.54 -2.73 -7.05
N TYR A 87 6.69 -2.11 -6.90
CA TYR A 87 7.49 -1.56 -8.00
C TYR A 87 8.97 -1.87 -7.75
N ASP A 88 9.68 -2.36 -8.77
CA ASP A 88 11.12 -2.69 -8.72
C ASP A 88 11.55 -3.44 -7.45
N ASN A 89 10.87 -4.55 -7.14
CA ASN A 89 11.11 -5.37 -5.94
C ASN A 89 10.96 -4.62 -4.60
N GLY A 90 10.20 -3.53 -4.56
CA GLY A 90 9.92 -2.74 -3.36
C GLY A 90 8.53 -2.11 -3.38
N PRO A 91 8.23 -1.25 -2.40
CA PRO A 91 7.04 -0.41 -2.43
C PRO A 91 7.13 0.66 -3.55
N ASP A 92 6.02 0.90 -4.25
CA ASP A 92 5.87 2.00 -5.20
C ASP A 92 6.25 3.33 -4.55
N GLU A 93 7.05 4.12 -5.27
CA GLU A 93 7.62 5.35 -4.76
C GLU A 93 6.57 6.46 -4.61
N PHE A 94 6.95 7.52 -3.87
CA PHE A 94 6.11 8.69 -3.73
C PHE A 94 6.29 9.65 -4.89
N GLU A 95 5.27 9.80 -5.72
CA GLU A 95 5.20 10.78 -6.79
C GLU A 95 4.31 11.95 -6.38
N GLU A 96 4.83 13.17 -6.49
CA GLU A 96 4.15 14.39 -5.98
C GLU A 96 3.66 14.21 -4.52
N GLY A 97 4.48 13.54 -3.71
CA GLY A 97 4.20 13.28 -2.30
C GLY A 97 3.14 12.21 -2.02
N LEU A 98 2.69 11.44 -3.02
CA LEU A 98 1.71 10.36 -2.85
C LEU A 98 2.24 9.01 -3.35
N ALA A 99 2.05 7.96 -2.54
CA ALA A 99 2.25 6.58 -2.95
C ALA A 99 0.89 5.90 -3.24
N ARG A 100 0.85 5.00 -4.23
CA ARG A 100 -0.40 4.30 -4.61
C ARG A 100 -0.52 2.97 -3.91
N GLY A 101 -1.74 2.61 -3.54
CA GLY A 101 -2.07 1.27 -3.05
C GLY A 101 -3.41 0.79 -3.58
N ARG A 102 -3.66 -0.51 -3.39
CA ARG A 102 -4.96 -1.13 -3.69
C ARG A 102 -5.82 -1.16 -2.43
N ARG A 103 -7.11 -0.94 -2.61
CA ARG A 103 -8.17 -1.21 -1.63
C ARG A 103 -9.22 -2.11 -2.28
N PRO A 104 -10.05 -2.81 -1.50
CA PRO A 104 -11.11 -3.66 -2.05
C PRO A 104 -12.01 -2.94 -3.07
N GLU A 105 -12.27 -1.64 -2.86
CA GLU A 105 -13.13 -0.83 -3.73
C GLU A 105 -12.41 -0.15 -4.91
N GLY A 106 -11.08 -0.29 -5.05
CA GLY A 106 -10.31 0.32 -6.14
C GLY A 106 -8.91 0.75 -5.73
N MET A 107 -8.49 1.93 -6.20
CA MET A 107 -7.15 2.47 -5.96
C MET A 107 -7.17 3.59 -4.93
N ALA A 108 -6.11 3.68 -4.14
CA ALA A 108 -5.91 4.72 -3.14
C ALA A 108 -4.54 5.38 -3.29
N TYR A 109 -4.45 6.62 -2.83
CA TYR A 109 -3.22 7.39 -2.71
C TYR A 109 -3.02 7.80 -1.26
N TYR A 110 -1.80 7.63 -0.76
CA TYR A 110 -1.42 7.92 0.61
C TYR A 110 -0.33 8.97 0.66
N ASP A 111 -0.42 9.92 1.59
CA ASP A 111 0.63 10.89 1.84
C ASP A 111 1.84 10.27 2.58
N LYS A 112 2.92 11.04 2.75
CA LYS A 112 4.12 10.58 3.51
C LYS A 112 3.86 10.35 5.00
N GLN A 113 2.73 10.81 5.53
CA GLN A 113 2.26 10.49 6.87
C GLN A 113 1.39 9.21 6.89
N LEU A 114 1.29 8.54 5.74
CA LEU A 114 0.51 7.35 5.46
C LEU A 114 -0.99 7.56 5.77
N ASN A 115 -1.48 8.80 5.63
CA ASN A 115 -2.91 9.09 5.64
C ASN A 115 -3.48 8.87 4.24
N LEU A 116 -4.75 8.44 4.16
CA LEU A 116 -5.47 8.36 2.91
C LEU A 116 -5.72 9.77 2.36
N ALA A 117 -5.05 10.13 1.27
CA ALA A 117 -5.22 11.42 0.60
C ALA A 117 -6.35 11.39 -0.42
N LEU A 118 -6.46 10.29 -1.18
CA LEU A 118 -7.50 10.09 -2.18
C LEU A 118 -7.83 8.60 -2.32
N ALA A 119 -9.11 8.27 -2.44
CA ALA A 119 -9.57 6.94 -2.85
C ALA A 119 -10.40 7.07 -4.13
N THR A 120 -10.31 6.08 -5.00
CA THR A 120 -11.00 6.04 -6.29
C THR A 120 -11.59 4.65 -6.51
N SER A 121 -12.71 4.57 -7.22
CA SER A 121 -13.33 3.29 -7.60
C SER A 121 -12.76 2.69 -8.87
N TYR A 122 -11.65 3.23 -9.39
CA TYR A 122 -11.03 2.73 -10.61
C TYR A 122 -10.25 1.43 -10.32
N ALA A 123 -10.25 0.51 -11.29
CA ALA A 123 -9.53 -0.76 -11.20
C ALA A 123 -8.00 -0.54 -11.20
N TRP A 124 -7.56 0.56 -11.82
CA TRP A 124 -6.18 1.00 -11.82
C TRP A 124 -6.07 2.53 -11.87
N ALA A 125 -4.97 3.04 -11.32
CA ALA A 125 -4.61 4.43 -11.33
C ALA A 125 -3.08 4.54 -11.39
N GLU A 126 -2.56 5.40 -12.27
CA GLU A 126 -1.13 5.70 -12.44
C GLU A 126 -0.65 6.73 -11.39
N PRO A 127 0.68 6.91 -11.19
CA PRO A 127 1.19 7.97 -10.32
C PRO A 127 0.73 9.35 -10.79
N PHE A 128 0.62 10.29 -9.85
CA PHE A 128 0.38 11.69 -10.20
C PHE A 128 1.63 12.30 -10.83
N SER A 129 1.43 13.06 -11.90
CA SER A 129 2.46 13.91 -12.51
C SER A 129 1.77 15.11 -13.16
N GLY A 130 2.32 16.31 -12.98
CA GLY A 130 1.65 17.55 -13.36
C GLY A 130 0.27 17.71 -12.71
N GLY A 131 0.08 17.20 -11.49
CA GLY A 131 -1.21 17.22 -10.80
C GLY A 131 -2.30 16.31 -11.39
N LEU A 132 -1.97 15.46 -12.36
CA LEU A 132 -2.89 14.56 -13.05
C LEU A 132 -2.42 13.10 -12.99
N ALA A 133 -3.36 12.18 -12.82
CA ALA A 133 -3.12 10.74 -12.87
C ALA A 133 -4.05 10.08 -13.89
N ALA A 134 -3.51 9.19 -14.74
CA ALA A 134 -4.35 8.35 -15.58
C ALA A 134 -5.06 7.31 -14.70
N VAL A 135 -6.32 7.04 -15.02
CA VAL A 135 -7.14 6.06 -14.34
C VAL A 135 -7.79 5.17 -15.36
N CYS A 136 -8.10 3.95 -14.94
CA CYS A 136 -8.70 2.97 -15.79
C CYS A 136 -9.84 2.24 -15.09
N SER A 137 -10.97 2.22 -15.77
CA SER A 137 -12.15 1.45 -15.39
C SER A 137 -12.13 0.11 -16.11
N HIS A 138 -12.29 -0.99 -15.36
CA HIS A 138 -12.41 -2.35 -15.88
C HIS A 138 -11.21 -2.92 -16.67
N CYS A 139 -10.02 -2.29 -16.64
CA CYS A 139 -8.82 -2.98 -17.13
C CYS A 139 -8.39 -4.10 -16.19
N VAL A 140 -7.63 -5.01 -16.76
CA VAL A 140 -7.07 -6.17 -16.08
C VAL A 140 -5.56 -6.13 -16.17
N SER A 141 -4.89 -6.57 -15.11
CA SER A 141 -3.44 -6.74 -15.10
C SER A 141 -3.10 -8.03 -15.82
N VAL A 142 -2.27 -7.95 -16.86
CA VAL A 142 -1.74 -9.12 -17.55
C VAL A 142 -0.22 -9.18 -17.36
N PRO A 143 0.36 -10.39 -17.17
CA PRO A 143 1.81 -10.54 -17.16
C PRO A 143 2.45 -10.09 -18.47
N ASP A 144 3.59 -9.41 -18.37
CA ASP A 144 4.44 -9.00 -19.49
C ASP A 144 5.91 -9.17 -19.10
N GLY A 145 6.46 -10.36 -19.37
CA GLY A 145 7.78 -10.77 -18.88
C GLY A 145 7.85 -10.80 -17.35
N GLU A 146 8.82 -10.08 -16.78
CA GLU A 146 8.98 -9.89 -15.33
C GLU A 146 8.05 -8.81 -14.76
N HIS A 147 7.33 -8.10 -15.62
CA HIS A 147 6.43 -7.01 -15.26
C HIS A 147 4.96 -7.38 -15.51
N SER A 148 4.06 -6.43 -15.26
CA SER A 148 2.65 -6.55 -15.62
C SER A 148 2.17 -5.24 -16.23
N VAL A 149 1.28 -5.36 -17.22
CA VAL A 149 0.66 -4.23 -17.89
C VAL A 149 -0.85 -4.28 -17.72
N MET A 150 -1.48 -3.11 -17.64
CA MET A 150 -2.93 -3.00 -17.59
C MET A 150 -3.50 -2.94 -19.01
N VAL A 151 -4.44 -3.83 -19.33
CA VAL A 151 -5.00 -4.00 -20.67
C VAL A 151 -6.52 -3.88 -20.65
N GLY A 152 -7.08 -3.37 -21.75
CA GLY A 152 -8.52 -3.14 -21.91
C GLY A 152 -9.02 -1.97 -21.06
N GLY A 153 -10.33 -1.96 -20.82
CA GLY A 153 -11.01 -0.95 -20.02
C GLY A 153 -11.14 0.42 -20.70
N ASP A 154 -11.85 1.30 -20.01
CA ASP A 154 -11.96 2.70 -20.38
C ASP A 154 -11.00 3.53 -19.52
N TRP A 155 -10.21 4.36 -20.17
CA TRP A 155 -9.18 5.15 -19.54
C TRP A 155 -9.54 6.63 -19.54
N GLY A 156 -9.26 7.35 -18.44
CA GLY A 156 -9.36 8.81 -18.34
C GLY A 156 -8.28 9.37 -17.42
N ALA A 157 -8.36 10.65 -17.07
CA ALA A 157 -7.42 11.24 -16.11
C ALA A 157 -8.16 12.00 -15.03
N ILE A 158 -7.69 11.86 -13.79
CA ILE A 158 -8.20 12.59 -12.62
C ILE A 158 -7.21 13.65 -12.16
N ASP A 159 -7.74 14.71 -11.56
CA ASP A 159 -6.96 15.67 -10.79
C ASP A 159 -6.68 15.19 -9.36
N ARG A 160 -5.94 15.99 -8.58
CA ARG A 160 -5.60 15.70 -7.17
C ARG A 160 -6.80 15.63 -6.23
N LYS A 161 -7.99 16.04 -6.67
CA LYS A 161 -9.26 15.93 -5.92
C LYS A 161 -10.08 14.72 -6.37
N GLY A 162 -9.60 13.95 -7.35
CA GLY A 162 -10.29 12.81 -7.93
C GLY A 162 -11.31 13.16 -9.00
N ALA A 163 -11.40 14.43 -9.42
CA ALA A 163 -12.31 14.84 -10.47
C ALA A 163 -11.74 14.49 -11.85
N LEU A 164 -12.58 13.97 -12.76
CA LEU A 164 -12.16 13.69 -14.13
C LEU A 164 -11.76 14.98 -14.85
N ALA A 165 -10.46 15.13 -15.09
CA ALA A 165 -9.86 16.19 -15.90
C ALA A 165 -9.86 15.82 -17.39
N LEU A 166 -9.76 14.53 -17.72
CA LEU A 166 -9.97 13.99 -19.06
C LEU A 166 -10.98 12.84 -19.00
N PRO A 167 -11.98 12.81 -19.91
CA PRO A 167 -13.05 11.81 -19.87
C PRO A 167 -12.53 10.40 -20.16
N LEU A 168 -13.28 9.40 -19.67
CA LEU A 168 -13.03 7.99 -19.96
C LEU A 168 -13.22 7.69 -21.46
N ARG A 169 -12.35 6.86 -22.04
CA ARG A 169 -12.41 6.38 -23.43
C ARG A 169 -11.70 5.02 -23.60
N PRO A 170 -12.10 4.18 -24.57
CA PRO A 170 -11.58 2.82 -24.75
C PRO A 170 -10.22 2.78 -25.45
N ASP A 171 -9.35 3.76 -25.20
CA ASP A 171 -8.02 3.85 -25.79
C ASP A 171 -7.04 4.55 -24.85
N ALA A 172 -6.20 3.75 -24.20
CA ALA A 172 -5.16 4.24 -23.30
C ALA A 172 -4.11 5.08 -24.06
N THR A 173 -3.88 4.81 -25.34
CA THR A 173 -2.83 5.49 -26.12
C THR A 173 -3.21 6.92 -26.43
N SER A 174 -4.41 7.15 -26.98
CA SER A 174 -4.88 8.53 -27.21
C SER A 174 -5.04 9.31 -25.92
N LEU A 175 -5.49 8.67 -24.84
CA LEU A 175 -5.51 9.31 -23.54
C LEU A 175 -4.13 9.77 -23.11
N ARG A 176 -3.14 8.86 -23.05
CA ARG A 176 -1.81 9.20 -22.53
C ARG A 176 -1.20 10.36 -23.29
N ARG A 177 -1.38 10.41 -24.62
CA ARG A 177 -0.94 11.55 -25.43
C ARG A 177 -1.58 12.87 -25.00
N ASP A 178 -2.89 12.90 -24.78
CA ASP A 178 -3.60 14.12 -24.38
C ASP A 178 -3.27 14.51 -22.92
N LEU A 179 -3.07 13.53 -22.04
CA LEU A 179 -2.62 13.73 -20.67
C LEU A 179 -1.24 14.37 -20.61
N GLU A 180 -0.28 13.87 -21.40
CA GLU A 180 1.06 14.47 -21.52
C GLU A 180 1.01 15.93 -22.00
N ALA A 181 0.07 16.26 -22.89
CA ALA A 181 -0.14 17.64 -23.32
C ALA A 181 -0.79 18.50 -22.22
N ALA A 182 -1.68 17.93 -21.40
CA ALA A 182 -2.35 18.62 -20.31
C ALA A 182 -1.40 18.94 -19.15
N ARG A 183 -0.46 18.04 -18.82
CA ARG A 183 0.55 18.21 -17.76
C ARG A 183 1.52 19.38 -17.98
N LYS A 184 1.63 19.86 -19.22
CA LYS A 184 2.56 20.93 -19.63
C LYS A 184 1.94 22.32 -19.63
N ARG A 185 0.65 22.45 -19.31
CA ARG A 185 -0.09 23.71 -19.28
C ARG A 185 -0.05 24.32 -17.90
#